data_AF-A0A2V8GF70-F1
#
_entry.id   AF-A0A2V8GF70-F1
#
_cell.length_a   1.000
_cell.length_b   1.000
_cell.length_c   1.000
_cell.angle_alpha   90.00
_cell.angle_beta   90.00
_cell.angle_gamma   90.00
#
_symmetry.space_group_name_H-M   'P 1'
#
loop_
_entity.id
_entity.type
_entity.pdbx_description
1 polymer ?
#
loop_
_entity_poly.entity_id
_entity_poly.type
_entity_poly.pdbx_seq_one_letter_code
_entity_poly.pdbx_strand_id
1 'polypeptide(L)'
;MKHLATSTIVFAIALFASGAPGVTARSADDAQAAPQRTQPPSSDGKLNIIAFGAHPDDCDQRAGGTAAKYAALGHRVRFVSVTNGDAGHQTEGGGALAARRRAEAQEAGRRIGIEYVVLDNHDGELLPTLHVREQIIRQIRQWKADLVLAPRPNDYHPDHRYTGVLLQDAAYMVVVPNIAPDTPALRKNPVFMYFEDGFQRPNPFRPDVAVSIDEVIEKKIDMLDAHVSQMYEWLPWVADALEKVPKDAAARKRWLRETRAGQPAPAVRATLTKWYGPEKGNAVRYAEAFEICEYGTRPDEAMIRKLFPF
;
A
#
# COMPACT_ATOMS: atom_id res chain seq x y z
N MET A 1 24.80 49.24 -51.14
CA MET A 1 25.84 48.89 -50.14
C MET A 1 25.46 47.57 -49.49
N LYS A 2 26.36 46.56 -49.60
CA LYS A 2 26.59 45.40 -48.72
C LYS A 2 25.38 44.50 -48.38
N HIS A 3 25.21 43.33 -49.02
CA HIS A 3 25.90 42.03 -48.84
C HIS A 3 25.37 41.14 -47.69
N LEU A 4 24.94 39.93 -48.10
CA LEU A 4 25.12 38.58 -47.49
C LEU A 4 24.54 38.31 -46.07
N ALA A 5 24.11 37.10 -45.70
CA ALA A 5 24.00 35.81 -46.36
C ALA A 5 23.05 34.91 -45.54
N THR A 6 22.34 34.05 -46.26
CA THR A 6 21.69 32.82 -45.80
C THR A 6 22.70 31.84 -45.20
N SER A 7 22.34 31.15 -44.12
CA SER A 7 23.09 29.97 -43.66
C SER A 7 22.13 28.80 -43.43
N THR A 8 22.12 27.93 -44.42
CA THR A 8 21.53 26.59 -44.39
C THR A 8 22.55 25.67 -43.74
N ILE A 9 22.25 25.11 -42.57
CA ILE A 9 23.08 24.09 -41.94
C ILE A 9 22.72 22.74 -42.58
N VAL A 10 23.64 22.23 -43.39
CA VAL A 10 23.66 20.86 -43.91
C VAL A 10 24.31 19.97 -42.86
N PHE A 11 23.59 18.98 -42.32
CA PHE A 11 24.19 17.92 -41.52
C PHE A 11 24.77 16.86 -42.47
N ALA A 12 26.10 16.75 -42.48
CA ALA A 12 26.82 15.70 -43.19
C ALA A 12 26.67 14.38 -42.43
N ILE A 13 26.14 13.36 -43.12
CA ILE A 13 26.13 11.97 -42.66
C ILE A 13 27.52 11.39 -42.93
N ALA A 14 28.27 11.12 -41.86
CA ALA A 14 29.49 10.33 -41.93
C ALA A 14 29.12 8.84 -41.80
N LEU A 15 29.24 8.09 -42.90
CA LEU A 15 29.31 6.64 -42.88
C LEU A 15 30.61 6.21 -42.22
N PHE A 16 30.52 5.46 -41.12
CA PHE A 16 31.58 4.58 -40.67
C PHE A 16 31.11 3.13 -40.84
N ALA A 17 31.73 2.45 -41.81
CA ALA A 17 31.67 1.01 -41.95
C ALA A 17 32.95 0.41 -41.39
N SER A 18 32.82 -0.47 -40.39
CA SER A 18 33.85 -1.44 -40.01
C SER A 18 33.16 -2.68 -39.44
N GLY A 19 33.23 -3.81 -40.16
CA GLY A 19 33.00 -5.16 -39.62
C GLY A 19 34.14 -5.54 -38.66
N ALA A 20 34.09 -6.58 -37.82
CA ALA A 20 33.27 -7.79 -37.62
C ALA A 20 33.42 -8.17 -36.10
N PRO A 21 33.10 -9.38 -35.57
CA PRO A 21 32.36 -10.54 -36.09
C PRO A 21 31.18 -10.97 -35.18
N GLY A 22 30.44 -11.98 -35.64
CA GLY A 22 29.18 -12.45 -35.08
C GLY A 22 29.18 -12.80 -33.59
N VAL A 23 28.21 -12.22 -32.88
CA VAL A 23 27.70 -12.75 -31.62
C VAL A 23 26.49 -13.60 -31.98
N THR A 24 26.60 -14.91 -31.80
CA THR A 24 25.46 -15.82 -31.88
C THR A 24 24.47 -15.43 -30.79
N ALA A 25 23.22 -15.15 -31.19
CA ALA A 25 22.13 -14.93 -30.26
C ALA A 25 21.96 -16.19 -29.39
N ARG A 26 22.19 -16.06 -28.08
CA ARG A 26 21.76 -17.06 -27.11
C ARG A 26 20.24 -16.95 -26.96
N SER A 27 19.57 -18.09 -27.07
CA SER A 27 18.13 -18.27 -26.87
C SER A 27 17.67 -17.74 -25.51
N ALA A 28 16.45 -17.21 -25.49
CA ALA A 28 15.83 -16.55 -24.34
C ALA A 28 15.24 -17.51 -23.27
N ASP A 29 15.79 -18.72 -23.14
CA ASP A 29 15.12 -19.81 -22.39
C ASP A 29 15.84 -20.30 -21.12
N ASP A 30 16.72 -19.50 -20.52
CA ASP A 30 17.35 -19.86 -19.24
C ASP A 30 17.37 -18.68 -18.24
N ALA A 31 16.20 -18.12 -17.92
CA ALA A 31 16.02 -17.36 -16.70
C ALA A 31 15.85 -18.33 -15.51
N GLN A 32 16.96 -18.91 -15.05
CA GLN A 32 16.96 -19.71 -13.83
C GLN A 32 16.56 -18.82 -12.64
N ALA A 33 15.36 -19.05 -12.11
CA ALA A 33 14.88 -18.41 -10.89
C ALA A 33 15.89 -18.66 -9.76
N ALA A 34 16.35 -17.58 -9.12
CA ALA A 34 17.27 -17.68 -7.99
C ALA A 34 16.68 -18.58 -6.89
N PRO A 35 17.49 -19.46 -6.27
CA PRO A 35 17.01 -20.39 -5.25
C PRO A 35 16.36 -19.64 -4.09
N GLN A 36 15.06 -19.85 -3.90
CA GLN A 36 14.30 -19.29 -2.79
C GLN A 36 14.84 -19.86 -1.47
N ARG A 37 15.55 -19.04 -0.70
CA ARG A 37 15.99 -19.40 0.65
C ARG A 37 14.76 -19.51 1.55
N THR A 38 14.38 -20.72 1.95
CA THR A 38 13.24 -20.91 2.86
C THR A 38 13.68 -20.79 4.33
N GLN A 39 13.26 -19.73 5.02
CA GLN A 39 12.95 -19.82 6.45
C GLN A 39 11.78 -20.78 6.68
N PRO A 40 11.75 -21.52 7.80
CA PRO A 40 10.50 -22.08 8.29
C PRO A 40 9.50 -20.93 8.52
N PRO A 41 8.18 -21.17 8.45
CA PRO A 41 7.22 -20.23 9.02
C PRO A 41 7.62 -19.90 10.47
N SER A 42 7.10 -18.80 11.01
CA SER A 42 7.01 -18.66 12.47
C SER A 42 6.63 -20.02 13.07
N SER A 43 7.25 -20.40 14.18
CA SER A 43 7.16 -21.76 14.73
C SER A 43 5.73 -22.22 15.07
N ASP A 44 4.75 -21.31 14.98
CA ASP A 44 3.32 -21.48 15.23
C ASP A 44 2.44 -21.40 13.97
N GLY A 45 3.01 -21.20 12.77
CA GLY A 45 2.27 -21.05 11.51
C GLY A 45 1.54 -19.71 11.35
N LYS A 46 1.85 -18.69 12.17
CA LYS A 46 1.20 -17.37 12.11
C LYS A 46 1.94 -16.39 11.22
N LEU A 47 1.23 -15.84 10.24
CA LEU A 47 1.72 -14.77 9.38
C LEU A 47 1.98 -13.46 10.14
N ASN A 48 3.01 -12.73 9.71
CA ASN A 48 3.26 -11.34 10.05
C ASN A 48 2.90 -10.44 8.86
N ILE A 49 1.78 -9.72 8.98
CA ILE A 49 1.28 -8.79 7.96
C ILE A 49 1.65 -7.37 8.38
N ILE A 50 2.18 -6.59 7.45
CA ILE A 50 2.43 -5.17 7.65
C ILE A 50 1.79 -4.37 6.52
N ALA A 51 1.04 -3.34 6.85
CA ALA A 51 0.42 -2.44 5.88
C ALA A 51 0.97 -1.04 6.06
N PHE A 52 1.29 -0.38 4.95
CA PHE A 52 1.82 0.98 4.91
C PHE A 52 0.81 1.90 4.26
N GLY A 53 0.48 2.99 4.96
CA GLY A 53 -0.23 4.15 4.44
C GLY A 53 0.70 5.35 4.41
N ALA A 54 0.43 6.33 3.56
CA ALA A 54 1.13 7.60 3.69
C ALA A 54 0.71 8.25 5.01
N HIS A 55 -0.60 8.34 5.26
CA HIS A 55 -1.18 9.08 6.36
C HIS A 55 -1.84 8.19 7.41
N PRO A 56 -2.01 8.68 8.65
CA PRO A 56 -2.82 7.99 9.65
C PRO A 56 -4.27 7.97 9.17
N ASP A 57 -4.80 6.78 8.88
CA ASP A 57 -6.15 6.43 8.38
C ASP A 57 -6.12 5.53 7.12
N ASP A 58 -5.06 5.65 6.31
CA ASP A 58 -4.99 5.01 4.98
C ASP A 58 -5.13 3.49 5.06
N CYS A 59 -4.41 2.87 6.00
CA CYS A 59 -4.45 1.43 6.22
C CYS A 59 -5.85 0.97 6.64
N ASP A 60 -6.52 1.74 7.49
CA ASP A 60 -7.86 1.48 7.98
C ASP A 60 -8.87 1.49 6.83
N GLN A 61 -8.74 2.49 5.94
CA GLN A 61 -9.59 2.62 4.75
C GLN A 61 -9.36 1.50 3.75
N ARG A 62 -8.10 1.09 3.53
CA ARG A 62 -7.73 0.19 2.43
C ARG A 62 -7.65 -1.29 2.81
N ALA A 63 -7.33 -1.60 4.07
CA ALA A 63 -7.08 -2.96 4.53
C ALA A 63 -7.65 -3.25 5.93
N GLY A 64 -8.50 -2.38 6.48
CA GLY A 64 -9.03 -2.52 7.83
C GLY A 64 -9.83 -3.81 8.06
N GLY A 65 -10.69 -4.18 7.12
CA GLY A 65 -11.46 -5.42 7.23
C GLY A 65 -10.56 -6.66 7.18
N THR A 66 -9.62 -6.68 6.23
CA THR A 66 -8.63 -7.74 6.06
C THR A 66 -7.74 -7.87 7.30
N ALA A 67 -7.29 -6.76 7.89
CA ALA A 67 -6.54 -6.74 9.14
C ALA A 67 -7.35 -7.32 10.30
N ALA A 68 -8.63 -6.97 10.42
CA ALA A 68 -9.51 -7.50 11.44
C ALA A 68 -9.71 -9.03 11.31
N LYS A 69 -9.74 -9.57 10.08
CA LYS A 69 -9.77 -11.03 9.83
C LYS A 69 -8.47 -11.70 10.24
N TYR A 70 -7.33 -11.14 9.86
CA TYR A 70 -6.02 -11.65 10.29
C TYR A 70 -5.89 -11.67 11.82
N ALA A 71 -6.24 -10.57 12.49
CA ALA A 71 -6.20 -10.48 13.94
C ALA A 71 -7.11 -11.51 14.62
N ALA A 72 -8.33 -11.73 14.11
CA ALA A 72 -9.26 -12.73 14.63
C ALA A 72 -8.72 -14.17 14.52
N LEU A 73 -7.87 -14.45 13.52
CA LEU A 73 -7.19 -15.74 13.35
C LEU A 73 -5.88 -15.84 14.16
N GLY A 74 -5.54 -14.81 14.94
CA GLY A 74 -4.31 -14.75 15.75
C GLY A 74 -3.05 -14.51 14.92
N HIS A 75 -3.18 -14.02 13.68
CA HIS A 75 -2.04 -13.51 12.93
C HIS A 75 -1.60 -12.15 13.48
N ARG A 76 -0.34 -11.81 13.25
CA ARG A 76 0.22 -10.54 13.71
C ARG A 76 0.04 -9.51 12.60
N VAL A 77 -0.61 -8.40 12.92
CA VAL A 77 -0.81 -7.29 11.98
C VAL A 77 -0.19 -6.02 12.55
N ARG A 78 0.51 -5.26 11.70
CA ARG A 78 1.01 -3.92 12.00
C ARG A 78 0.58 -2.96 10.89
N PHE A 79 -0.04 -1.85 11.27
CA PHE A 79 -0.21 -0.70 10.40
C PHE A 79 0.92 0.30 10.63
N VAL A 80 1.38 0.92 9.55
CA VAL A 80 2.41 1.95 9.60
C VAL A 80 1.98 3.12 8.73
N SER A 81 1.85 4.30 9.33
CA SER A 81 1.77 5.54 8.59
C SER A 81 3.16 6.12 8.41
N VAL A 82 3.50 6.50 7.18
CA VAL A 82 4.82 7.02 6.82
C VAL A 82 4.98 8.48 7.22
N THR A 83 3.91 9.28 7.23
CA THR A 83 3.89 10.65 7.76
C THR A 83 3.09 10.71 9.07
N ASN A 84 3.18 11.83 9.78
CA ASN A 84 2.46 12.03 11.03
C ASN A 84 1.08 12.70 10.85
N GLY A 85 0.72 13.09 9.62
CA GLY A 85 -0.56 13.70 9.28
C GLY A 85 -0.72 15.15 9.76
N ASP A 86 0.38 15.89 9.96
CA ASP A 86 0.38 17.22 10.57
C ASP A 86 -0.10 18.38 9.67
N ALA A 87 -0.45 18.11 8.42
CA ALA A 87 -1.02 19.09 7.50
C ALA A 87 -2.47 18.78 7.08
N GLY A 88 -2.97 17.58 7.38
CA GLY A 88 -4.28 17.09 6.94
C GLY A 88 -5.49 17.60 7.74
N HIS A 89 -5.59 18.91 7.99
CA HIS A 89 -6.76 19.52 8.64
C HIS A 89 -6.93 21.01 8.30
N GLN A 90 -8.17 21.50 8.29
CA GLN A 90 -8.52 22.86 7.85
C GLN A 90 -8.24 23.97 8.89
N THR A 91 -8.19 23.63 10.18
CA THR A 91 -8.00 24.62 11.27
C THR A 91 -6.91 24.26 12.29
N GLU A 92 -6.25 23.12 12.14
CA GLU A 92 -5.21 22.63 13.06
C GLU A 92 -4.05 22.11 12.22
N GLY A 93 -2.82 22.20 12.70
CA GLY A 93 -1.65 21.72 11.96
C GLY A 93 -0.41 21.61 12.85
N GLY A 94 0.68 21.11 12.27
CA GLY A 94 1.95 20.91 12.95
C GLY A 94 1.85 19.90 14.10
N GLY A 95 2.70 20.08 15.11
CA GLY A 95 2.84 19.13 16.22
C GLY A 95 1.53 18.81 16.99
N ALA A 96 0.60 19.76 17.07
CA ALA A 96 -0.69 19.55 17.72
C ALA A 96 -1.54 18.52 16.94
N LEU A 97 -1.67 18.70 15.63
CA LEU A 97 -2.40 17.76 14.78
C LEU A 97 -1.69 16.40 14.73
N ALA A 98 -0.36 16.36 14.59
CA ALA A 98 0.40 15.10 14.63
C ALA A 98 0.18 14.30 15.94
N ALA A 99 0.15 14.99 17.09
CA ALA A 99 -0.13 14.33 18.36
C ALA A 99 -1.54 13.74 18.41
N ARG A 100 -2.53 14.50 17.93
CA ARG A 100 -3.93 14.07 17.82
C ARG A 100 -4.07 12.86 16.90
N ARG A 101 -3.55 12.93 15.67
CA ARG A 101 -3.62 11.85 14.66
C ARG A 101 -2.94 10.57 15.14
N ARG A 102 -1.81 10.69 15.83
CA ARG A 102 -1.11 9.54 16.43
C ARG A 102 -1.97 8.85 17.48
N ALA A 103 -2.66 9.60 18.33
CA ALA A 103 -3.58 9.03 19.32
C ALA A 103 -4.80 8.37 18.66
N GLU A 104 -5.36 8.99 17.62
CA GLU A 104 -6.47 8.44 16.83
C GLU A 104 -6.08 7.10 16.16
N ALA A 105 -4.90 7.03 15.53
CA ALA A 105 -4.37 5.81 14.93
C ALA A 105 -4.13 4.70 15.97
N GLN A 106 -3.56 5.04 17.14
CA GLN A 106 -3.38 4.07 18.23
C GLN A 106 -4.71 3.52 18.74
N GLU A 107 -5.74 4.37 18.87
CA GLU A 107 -7.08 3.92 19.24
C GLU A 107 -7.69 3.01 18.16
N ALA A 108 -7.51 3.34 16.87
CA ALA A 108 -7.94 2.47 15.77
C ALA A 108 -7.29 1.08 15.87
N GLY A 109 -5.97 1.02 16.05
CA GLY A 109 -5.25 -0.24 16.25
C GLY A 109 -5.76 -1.03 17.47
N ARG A 110 -6.04 -0.34 18.58
CA ARG A 110 -6.58 -0.95 19.81
C ARG A 110 -7.95 -1.60 19.58
N ARG A 111 -8.82 -1.00 18.76
CA ARG A 111 -10.19 -1.52 18.49
C ARG A 111 -10.20 -2.91 17.87
N ILE A 112 -9.15 -3.31 17.14
CA ILE A 112 -9.02 -4.65 16.55
C ILE A 112 -7.84 -5.46 17.08
N GLY A 113 -7.08 -4.92 18.05
CA GLY A 113 -5.97 -5.61 18.69
C GLY A 113 -4.70 -5.72 17.85
N ILE A 114 -4.37 -4.67 17.07
CA ILE A 114 -3.17 -4.62 16.22
C ILE A 114 -2.23 -3.48 16.64
N GLU A 115 -0.97 -3.54 16.17
CA GLU A 115 -0.03 -2.43 16.34
C GLU A 115 -0.24 -1.37 15.26
N TYR A 116 -0.23 -0.09 15.64
CA TYR A 116 -0.26 1.04 14.71
C TYR A 116 0.90 1.98 15.01
N VAL A 117 1.84 2.07 14.07
CA VAL A 117 3.02 2.93 14.14
C VAL A 117 2.80 4.15 13.26
N VAL A 118 3.14 5.33 13.77
CA VAL A 118 3.14 6.58 13.00
C VAL A 118 4.57 7.10 12.99
N LEU A 119 5.22 7.06 11.82
CA LEU A 119 6.55 7.62 11.62
C LEU A 119 6.50 9.15 11.67
N ASP A 120 7.64 9.78 11.92
CA ASP A 120 7.72 11.23 12.15
C ASP A 120 8.26 11.97 10.92
N ASN A 121 7.63 11.73 9.77
CA ASN A 121 7.84 12.52 8.55
C ASN A 121 6.65 13.49 8.39
N HIS A 122 6.92 14.70 7.90
CA HIS A 122 5.89 15.73 7.71
C HIS A 122 4.93 15.37 6.57
N ASP A 123 3.64 15.63 6.79
CA ASP A 123 2.57 15.43 5.83
C ASP A 123 2.59 16.51 4.73
N GLY A 124 2.46 16.10 3.48
CA GLY A 124 2.56 16.95 2.28
C GLY A 124 3.99 17.28 1.86
N GLU A 125 4.99 16.92 2.69
CA GLU A 125 6.42 17.18 2.44
C GLU A 125 7.22 15.87 2.23
N LEU A 126 6.55 14.73 2.13
CA LEU A 126 7.23 13.45 1.98
C LEU A 126 8.06 13.42 0.69
N LEU A 127 9.33 13.02 0.78
CA LEU A 127 10.19 12.76 -0.36
C LEU A 127 10.73 11.33 -0.29
N PRO A 128 10.91 10.64 -1.44
CA PRO A 128 11.40 9.26 -1.49
C PRO A 128 12.92 9.20 -1.28
N THR A 129 13.38 9.66 -0.12
CA THR A 129 14.81 9.71 0.21
C THR A 129 15.31 8.36 0.74
N LEU A 130 16.63 8.17 0.71
CA LEU A 130 17.27 7.00 1.32
C LEU A 130 16.91 6.87 2.80
N HIS A 131 16.85 7.99 3.53
CA HIS A 131 16.54 8.00 4.96
C HIS A 131 15.16 7.36 5.24
N VAL A 132 14.12 7.80 4.53
CA VAL A 132 12.76 7.26 4.71
C VAL A 132 12.69 5.81 4.24
N ARG A 133 13.39 5.46 3.15
CA ARG A 133 13.47 4.06 2.69
C ARG A 133 14.04 3.14 3.76
N GLU A 134 15.10 3.57 4.45
CA GLU A 134 15.65 2.78 5.54
C GLU A 134 14.70 2.66 6.74
N GLN A 135 13.90 3.69 7.07
CA GLN A 135 12.85 3.58 8.08
C GLN A 135 11.86 2.45 7.73
N ILE A 136 11.39 2.40 6.47
CA ILE A 136 10.50 1.34 5.96
C ILE A 136 11.17 -0.04 6.02
N ILE A 137 12.42 -0.15 5.56
CA ILE A 137 13.17 -1.42 5.61
C ILE A 137 13.29 -1.93 7.05
N ARG A 138 13.57 -1.04 8.02
CA ARG A 138 13.64 -1.41 9.44
C ARG A 138 12.29 -1.91 9.95
N GLN A 139 11.19 -1.25 9.61
CA GLN A 139 9.85 -1.70 10.00
C GLN A 139 9.55 -3.11 9.48
N ILE A 140 9.82 -3.36 8.19
CA ILE A 140 9.60 -4.67 7.56
C ILE A 140 10.49 -5.76 8.19
N ARG A 141 11.76 -5.46 8.42
CA ARG A 141 12.74 -6.40 9.01
C ARG A 141 12.43 -6.75 10.46
N GLN A 142 12.18 -5.74 11.29
CA GLN A 142 11.85 -5.93 12.71
C GLN A 142 10.55 -6.71 12.86
N TRP A 143 9.58 -6.48 11.97
CA TRP A 143 8.33 -7.23 11.96
C TRP A 143 8.46 -8.66 11.45
N LYS A 144 9.52 -8.96 10.69
CA LYS A 144 9.70 -10.23 9.96
C LYS A 144 8.52 -10.51 9.03
N ALA A 145 8.15 -9.52 8.22
CA ALA A 145 6.95 -9.57 7.41
C ALA A 145 6.94 -10.75 6.43
N ASP A 146 5.77 -11.37 6.30
CA ASP A 146 5.44 -12.35 5.26
C ASP A 146 4.66 -11.68 4.11
N LEU A 147 3.81 -10.69 4.45
CA LEU A 147 2.99 -9.91 3.54
C LEU A 147 3.15 -8.42 3.85
N VAL A 148 3.45 -7.63 2.82
CA VAL A 148 3.53 -6.16 2.87
C VAL A 148 2.44 -5.58 1.97
N LEU A 149 1.59 -4.71 2.52
CA LEU A 149 0.55 -4.00 1.77
C LEU A 149 0.89 -2.50 1.67
N ALA A 150 0.64 -1.87 0.54
CA ALA A 150 1.03 -0.47 0.28
C ALA A 150 0.15 0.22 -0.77
N PRO A 151 0.15 1.56 -0.88
CA PRO A 151 -0.42 2.25 -2.04
C PRO A 151 0.38 1.99 -3.33
N ARG A 152 -0.28 2.08 -4.50
CA ARG A 152 0.42 2.15 -5.80
C ARG A 152 1.15 3.50 -5.92
N PRO A 153 2.22 3.61 -6.73
CA PRO A 153 2.87 4.89 -7.02
C PRO A 153 2.05 5.81 -7.93
N ASN A 154 0.77 5.49 -8.18
CA ASN A 154 -0.13 6.19 -9.09
C ASN A 154 -1.22 6.85 -8.23
N ASP A 155 -1.04 8.12 -7.87
CA ASP A 155 -2.00 8.85 -7.04
C ASP A 155 -1.96 10.36 -7.35
N TYR A 156 -3.05 11.07 -7.02
CA TYR A 156 -3.07 12.53 -7.02
C TYR A 156 -2.23 13.09 -5.86
N HIS A 157 -2.20 12.40 -4.71
CA HIS A 157 -1.47 12.84 -3.53
C HIS A 157 0.02 12.46 -3.65
N PRO A 158 0.96 13.42 -3.54
CA PRO A 158 2.39 13.13 -3.65
C PRO A 158 2.87 12.12 -2.61
N ASP A 159 2.44 12.24 -1.35
CA ASP A 159 2.86 11.30 -0.30
C ASP A 159 2.42 9.85 -0.55
N HIS A 160 1.24 9.62 -1.14
CA HIS A 160 0.80 8.28 -1.53
C HIS A 160 1.75 7.72 -2.60
N ARG A 161 2.05 8.52 -3.63
CA ARG A 161 2.97 8.12 -4.69
C ARG A 161 4.35 7.79 -4.14
N TYR A 162 4.90 8.67 -3.30
CA TYR A 162 6.23 8.49 -2.76
C TYR A 162 6.30 7.35 -1.74
N THR A 163 5.24 7.11 -0.97
CA THR A 163 5.11 5.88 -0.17
C THR A 163 5.16 4.64 -1.06
N GLY A 164 4.40 4.62 -2.17
CA GLY A 164 4.44 3.53 -3.15
C GLY A 164 5.84 3.31 -3.74
N VAL A 165 6.53 4.40 -4.14
CA VAL A 165 7.91 4.35 -4.64
C VAL A 165 8.88 3.82 -3.59
N LEU A 166 8.81 4.33 -2.35
CA LEU A 166 9.66 3.90 -1.24
C LEU A 166 9.50 2.40 -0.95
N LEU A 167 8.27 1.89 -1.02
CA LEU A 167 7.97 0.46 -0.80
C LEU A 167 8.48 -0.40 -1.96
N GLN A 168 8.36 0.05 -3.22
CA GLN A 168 8.97 -0.62 -4.37
C GLN A 168 10.50 -0.69 -4.24
N ASP A 169 11.14 0.43 -3.91
CA ASP A 169 12.58 0.50 -3.73
C ASP A 169 13.06 -0.32 -2.52
N ALA A 170 12.24 -0.46 -1.47
CA ALA A 170 12.54 -1.29 -0.32
C ALA A 170 12.41 -2.79 -0.64
N ALA A 171 11.56 -3.19 -1.60
CA ALA A 171 11.11 -4.58 -1.76
C ALA A 171 12.24 -5.59 -1.94
N TYR A 172 13.26 -5.30 -2.76
CA TYR A 172 14.44 -6.16 -2.82
C TYR A 172 15.41 -5.89 -1.66
N MET A 173 15.50 -4.65 -1.19
CA MET A 173 16.51 -4.24 -0.19
C MET A 173 16.30 -4.86 1.20
N VAL A 174 15.09 -5.33 1.53
CA VAL A 174 14.83 -5.99 2.83
C VAL A 174 15.66 -7.26 3.05
N VAL A 175 16.17 -7.90 2.00
CA VAL A 175 17.05 -9.09 2.11
C VAL A 175 18.54 -8.78 1.99
N VAL A 176 18.93 -7.52 1.77
CA VAL A 176 20.33 -7.09 1.54
C VAL A 176 21.00 -6.69 2.87
N PRO A 177 21.94 -7.47 3.44
CA PRO A 177 22.45 -7.26 4.81
C PRO A 177 23.07 -5.88 5.09
N ASN A 178 23.71 -5.27 4.10
CA ASN A 178 24.43 -4.00 4.29
C ASN A 178 23.53 -2.76 4.19
N ILE A 179 22.26 -2.91 3.79
CA ILE A 179 21.27 -1.82 3.82
C ILE A 179 20.57 -1.84 5.18
N ALA A 180 20.44 -0.69 5.86
CA ALA A 180 19.94 -0.61 7.24
C ALA A 180 20.55 -1.70 8.15
N PRO A 181 21.90 -1.75 8.27
CA PRO A 181 22.63 -2.86 8.89
C PRO A 181 22.37 -3.00 10.40
N ASP A 182 21.75 -1.99 11.02
CA ASP A 182 21.26 -2.02 12.39
C ASP A 182 20.07 -2.97 12.60
N THR A 183 19.47 -3.49 11.52
CA THR A 183 18.43 -4.52 11.59
C THR A 183 18.81 -5.74 10.74
N PRO A 184 18.70 -6.97 11.27
CA PRO A 184 19.00 -8.18 10.50
C PRO A 184 18.17 -8.27 9.21
N ALA A 185 18.83 -8.50 8.08
CA ALA A 185 18.14 -8.71 6.82
C ALA A 185 17.22 -9.93 6.86
N LEU A 186 16.09 -9.81 6.16
CA LEU A 186 15.19 -10.95 5.99
C LEU A 186 15.86 -12.02 5.13
N ARG A 187 15.65 -13.27 5.51
CA ARG A 187 16.14 -14.42 4.74
C ARG A 187 15.22 -14.79 3.58
N LYS A 188 13.94 -14.40 3.67
CA LYS A 188 12.93 -14.47 2.61
C LYS A 188 12.48 -13.07 2.27
N ASN A 189 12.26 -12.81 0.99
CA ASN A 189 11.58 -11.59 0.57
C ASN A 189 10.05 -11.78 0.80
N PRO A 190 9.35 -10.87 1.48
CA PRO A 190 7.90 -10.95 1.59
C PRO A 190 7.21 -10.83 0.23
N VAL A 191 5.93 -11.19 0.21
CA VAL A 191 5.03 -10.79 -0.89
C VAL A 191 4.63 -9.34 -0.64
N PHE A 192 4.81 -8.49 -1.65
CA PHE A 192 4.31 -7.13 -1.63
C PHE A 192 3.03 -7.07 -2.46
N MET A 193 2.03 -6.34 -1.99
CA MET A 193 0.79 -6.11 -2.72
C MET A 193 0.35 -4.65 -2.55
N TYR A 194 -0.37 -4.17 -3.55
CA TYR A 194 -0.97 -2.85 -3.52
C TYR A 194 -2.42 -2.90 -3.05
N PHE A 195 -2.85 -1.84 -2.37
CA PHE A 195 -4.26 -1.56 -2.12
C PHE A 195 -5.03 -1.26 -3.40
N GLU A 196 -6.34 -1.51 -3.37
CA GLU A 196 -7.27 -1.00 -4.38
C GLU A 196 -7.29 0.53 -4.40
N ASP A 197 -7.24 1.09 -5.60
CA ASP A 197 -7.47 2.50 -5.90
C ASP A 197 -8.24 2.68 -7.22
N GLY A 198 -8.64 3.92 -7.53
CA GLY A 198 -9.43 4.25 -8.72
C GLY A 198 -8.64 4.74 -9.94
N PHE A 199 -7.31 4.83 -9.87
CA PHE A 199 -6.51 5.46 -10.93
C PHE A 199 -6.39 4.55 -12.16
N GLN A 200 -6.67 5.14 -13.33
CA GLN A 200 -6.65 4.44 -14.63
C GLN A 200 -5.34 4.59 -15.39
N ARG A 201 -4.45 5.48 -14.93
CA ARG A 201 -3.17 5.79 -15.58
C ARG A 201 -2.00 5.73 -14.59
N PRO A 202 -0.78 5.38 -15.04
CA PRO A 202 -0.47 4.84 -16.37
C PRO A 202 -1.14 3.50 -16.66
N ASN A 203 -1.51 2.74 -15.63
CA ASN A 203 -2.27 1.49 -15.76
C ASN A 203 -3.41 1.41 -14.72
N PRO A 204 -4.57 0.86 -15.09
CA PRO A 204 -5.66 0.62 -14.14
C PRO A 204 -5.28 -0.41 -13.08
N PHE A 205 -5.89 -0.33 -11.90
CA PHE A 205 -5.74 -1.33 -10.84
C PHE A 205 -6.26 -2.69 -11.32
N ARG A 206 -5.50 -3.75 -11.07
CA ARG A 206 -5.91 -5.13 -11.40
C ARG A 206 -5.97 -5.99 -10.13
N PRO A 207 -7.17 -6.31 -9.61
CA PRO A 207 -7.29 -7.10 -8.39
C PRO A 207 -6.88 -8.56 -8.64
N ASP A 208 -5.75 -8.98 -8.08
CA ASP A 208 -5.30 -10.37 -8.09
C ASP A 208 -5.90 -11.15 -6.90
N VAL A 209 -6.15 -10.45 -5.78
CA VAL A 209 -6.82 -10.97 -4.58
C VAL A 209 -7.99 -10.05 -4.22
N ALA A 210 -9.10 -10.64 -3.77
CA ALA A 210 -10.22 -9.91 -3.20
C ALA A 210 -10.71 -10.66 -1.96
N VAL A 211 -10.94 -9.93 -0.88
CA VAL A 211 -11.27 -10.44 0.44
C VAL A 211 -12.66 -9.98 0.79
N SER A 212 -13.59 -10.91 1.03
CA SER A 212 -14.87 -10.55 1.65
C SER A 212 -14.62 -10.02 3.06
N ILE A 213 -15.20 -8.87 3.38
CA ILE A 213 -15.15 -8.26 4.72
C ILE A 213 -16.54 -8.11 5.33
N ASP A 214 -17.54 -8.81 4.80
CA ASP A 214 -18.94 -8.72 5.23
C ASP A 214 -19.12 -8.95 6.73
N GLU A 215 -18.41 -9.91 7.30
CA GLU A 215 -18.49 -10.30 8.70
C GLU A 215 -17.69 -9.40 9.66
N VAL A 216 -16.82 -8.54 9.11
CA VAL A 216 -15.95 -7.63 9.89
C VAL A 216 -16.11 -6.16 9.51
N ILE A 217 -17.07 -5.82 8.66
CA ILE A 217 -17.28 -4.44 8.19
C ILE A 217 -17.48 -3.45 9.34
N GLU A 218 -18.16 -3.87 10.41
CA GLU A 218 -18.35 -3.01 11.59
C GLU A 218 -17.03 -2.74 12.31
N LYS A 219 -16.09 -3.69 12.36
CA LYS A 219 -14.74 -3.46 12.91
C LYS A 219 -13.94 -2.46 12.08
N LYS A 220 -14.11 -2.48 10.75
CA LYS A 220 -13.51 -1.47 9.87
C LYS A 220 -14.08 -0.09 10.17
N ILE A 221 -15.40 0.03 10.30
CA ILE A 221 -16.03 1.31 10.67
C ILE A 221 -15.62 1.76 12.07
N ASP A 222 -15.46 0.84 13.02
CA ASP A 222 -14.94 1.14 14.34
C ASP A 222 -13.54 1.76 14.25
N MET A 223 -12.63 1.23 13.43
CA MET A 223 -11.33 1.87 13.24
C MET A 223 -11.44 3.26 12.63
N LEU A 224 -12.24 3.42 11.56
CA LEU A 224 -12.43 4.72 10.93
C LEU A 224 -13.04 5.75 11.90
N ASP A 225 -13.99 5.34 12.75
CA ASP A 225 -14.60 6.20 13.76
C ASP A 225 -13.60 6.72 14.82
N ALA A 226 -12.45 6.05 15.00
CA ALA A 226 -11.39 6.55 15.87
C ALA A 226 -10.69 7.80 15.30
N HIS A 227 -10.63 7.93 13.97
CA HIS A 227 -10.01 9.04 13.26
C HIS A 227 -10.94 10.25 13.17
N VAL A 228 -11.29 10.82 14.33
CA VAL A 228 -12.29 11.91 14.43
C VAL A 228 -11.89 13.11 13.58
N SER A 229 -10.63 13.57 13.70
CA SER A 229 -10.11 14.68 12.88
C SER A 229 -10.22 14.41 11.39
N GLN A 230 -10.21 13.14 10.96
CA GLN A 230 -10.24 12.79 9.54
C GLN A 230 -11.65 12.61 9.04
N MET A 231 -12.37 11.70 9.67
CA MET A 231 -13.63 11.17 9.14
C MET A 231 -14.78 12.12 9.36
N TYR A 232 -14.67 13.01 10.35
CA TYR A 232 -15.74 13.90 10.78
C TYR A 232 -15.42 15.39 10.62
N GLU A 233 -14.15 15.74 10.37
CA GLU A 233 -13.72 17.13 10.22
C GLU A 233 -13.09 17.35 8.83
N TRP A 234 -11.88 16.85 8.58
CA TRP A 234 -11.14 17.14 7.35
C TRP A 234 -11.81 16.62 6.06
N LEU A 235 -12.07 15.31 5.96
CA LEU A 235 -12.63 14.75 4.72
C LEU A 235 -14.02 15.32 4.38
N PRO A 236 -14.94 15.52 5.35
CA PRO A 236 -16.18 16.25 5.10
C PRO A 236 -15.97 17.70 4.68
N TRP A 237 -14.97 18.39 5.21
CA TRP A 237 -14.65 19.77 4.80
C TRP A 237 -14.19 19.82 3.34
N VAL A 238 -13.25 18.96 2.94
CA VAL A 238 -12.79 18.87 1.54
C VAL A 238 -13.92 18.50 0.58
N ALA A 239 -14.89 17.71 1.05
CA ALA A 239 -16.05 17.29 0.27
C ALA A 239 -17.23 18.28 0.30
N ASP A 240 -17.08 19.48 0.88
CA ASP A 240 -18.15 20.46 1.07
C ASP A 240 -19.41 19.85 1.74
N ALA A 241 -19.16 19.07 2.78
CA ALA A 241 -20.16 18.25 3.47
C ALA A 241 -20.07 18.32 4.99
N LEU A 242 -19.25 19.23 5.54
CA LEU A 242 -19.01 19.32 6.99
C LEU A 242 -20.31 19.53 7.80
N GLU A 243 -21.21 20.39 7.33
CA GLU A 243 -22.52 20.64 7.95
C GLU A 243 -23.45 19.42 7.95
N LYS A 244 -23.16 18.40 7.13
CA LYS A 244 -23.94 17.17 7.05
C LYS A 244 -23.51 16.13 8.08
N VAL A 245 -22.38 16.34 8.78
CA VAL A 245 -21.87 15.39 9.78
C VAL A 245 -22.74 15.47 11.05
N PRO A 246 -23.42 14.39 11.45
CA PRO A 246 -24.24 14.41 12.65
C PRO A 246 -23.39 14.66 13.92
N LYS A 247 -23.96 15.38 14.88
CA LYS A 247 -23.29 15.68 16.16
C LYS A 247 -23.41 14.56 17.20
N ASP A 248 -24.53 13.84 17.19
CA ASP A 248 -24.73 12.67 18.05
C ASP A 248 -23.80 11.52 17.62
N ALA A 249 -23.11 10.91 18.58
CA ALA A 249 -22.08 9.90 18.28
C ALA A 249 -22.65 8.68 17.53
N ALA A 250 -23.84 8.20 17.88
CA ALA A 250 -24.45 7.05 17.22
C ALA A 250 -24.92 7.38 15.80
N ALA A 251 -25.54 8.55 15.61
CA ALA A 251 -25.90 9.04 14.28
C ALA A 251 -24.68 9.29 13.39
N ARG A 252 -23.62 9.84 13.96
CA ARG A 252 -22.36 10.15 13.27
C ARG A 252 -21.67 8.88 12.76
N LYS A 253 -21.64 7.82 13.58
CA LYS A 253 -21.11 6.52 13.19
C LYS A 253 -21.95 5.82 12.11
N ARG A 254 -23.28 5.93 12.17
CA ARG A 254 -24.15 5.45 11.08
C ARG A 254 -23.89 6.19 9.76
N TRP A 255 -23.75 7.52 9.84
CA TRP A 255 -23.36 8.34 8.69
C TRP A 255 -21.98 7.92 8.13
N LEU A 256 -21.01 7.61 8.99
CA LEU A 256 -19.71 7.09 8.54
C LEU A 256 -19.86 5.74 7.82
N ARG A 257 -20.65 4.83 8.39
CA ARG A 257 -20.94 3.51 7.82
C ARG A 257 -21.55 3.62 6.42
N GLU A 258 -22.45 4.56 6.21
CA GLU A 258 -23.12 4.80 4.92
C GLU A 258 -22.17 5.42 3.88
N THR A 259 -21.31 6.34 4.31
CA THR A 259 -20.39 7.06 3.41
C THR A 259 -19.12 6.29 3.06
N ARG A 260 -18.71 5.32 3.88
CA ARG A 260 -17.45 4.58 3.70
C ARG A 260 -17.60 3.12 3.27
N ALA A 261 -18.79 2.55 3.36
CA ALA A 261 -19.02 1.17 2.97
C ALA A 261 -19.58 1.08 1.54
N GLY A 262 -18.66 1.04 0.57
CA GLY A 262 -18.99 0.87 -0.84
C GLY A 262 -19.21 -0.59 -1.24
N GLN A 263 -19.94 -0.79 -2.35
CA GLN A 263 -20.05 -2.08 -3.01
C GLN A 263 -18.78 -2.38 -3.85
N PRO A 264 -18.33 -3.64 -3.93
CA PRO A 264 -17.21 -4.03 -4.78
C PRO A 264 -17.41 -3.65 -6.25
N ALA A 265 -16.40 -3.03 -6.84
CA ALA A 265 -16.35 -2.72 -8.27
C ALA A 265 -16.44 -4.00 -9.13
N PRO A 266 -16.84 -3.92 -10.41
CA PRO A 266 -16.99 -5.11 -11.27
C PRO A 266 -15.73 -5.99 -11.37
N ALA A 267 -14.54 -5.39 -11.44
CA ALA A 267 -13.28 -6.14 -11.47
C ALA A 267 -13.04 -6.91 -10.16
N VAL A 268 -13.32 -6.28 -9.00
CA VAL A 268 -13.24 -6.93 -7.69
C VAL A 268 -14.25 -8.06 -7.56
N ARG A 269 -15.47 -7.87 -8.08
CA ARG A 269 -16.52 -8.90 -8.14
C ARG A 269 -16.06 -10.15 -8.89
N ALA A 270 -15.40 -9.96 -10.03
CA ALA A 270 -14.85 -11.07 -10.81
C ALA A 270 -13.77 -11.82 -10.01
N THR A 271 -12.89 -11.11 -9.31
CA THR A 271 -11.87 -11.71 -8.45
C THR A 271 -12.48 -12.43 -7.24
N LEU A 272 -13.54 -11.89 -6.62
CA LEU A 272 -14.31 -12.59 -5.58
C LEU A 272 -14.92 -13.89 -6.11
N THR A 273 -15.49 -13.87 -7.32
CA THR A 273 -16.04 -15.07 -7.97
C THR A 273 -14.97 -16.12 -8.25
N LYS A 274 -13.77 -15.70 -8.65
CA LYS A 274 -12.62 -16.59 -8.83
C LYS A 274 -12.26 -17.31 -7.51
N TRP A 275 -12.19 -16.59 -6.39
CA TRP A 275 -11.70 -17.14 -5.12
C TRP A 275 -12.76 -17.87 -4.30
N TYR A 276 -14.01 -17.40 -4.32
CA TYR A 276 -15.12 -17.92 -3.50
C TYR A 276 -16.14 -18.76 -4.28
N GLY A 277 -16.02 -18.81 -5.62
CA GLY A 277 -17.03 -19.38 -6.52
C GLY A 277 -18.17 -18.40 -6.85
N PRO A 278 -18.95 -18.65 -7.92
CA PRO A 278 -19.94 -17.70 -8.43
C PRO A 278 -21.04 -17.32 -7.43
N GLU A 279 -21.58 -18.27 -6.67
CA GLU A 279 -22.66 -18.00 -5.73
C GLU A 279 -22.19 -17.09 -4.59
N LYS A 280 -21.15 -17.52 -3.86
CA LYS A 280 -20.60 -16.76 -2.73
C LYS A 280 -19.99 -15.44 -3.19
N GLY A 281 -19.20 -15.44 -4.26
CA GLY A 281 -18.53 -14.25 -4.78
C GLY A 281 -19.51 -13.15 -5.20
N ASN A 282 -20.66 -13.51 -5.79
CA ASN A 282 -21.69 -12.53 -6.14
C ASN A 282 -22.47 -12.00 -4.94
N ALA A 283 -22.59 -12.80 -3.87
CA ALA A 283 -23.31 -12.41 -2.65
C ALA A 283 -22.52 -11.44 -1.72
N VAL A 284 -21.20 -11.34 -1.87
CA VAL A 284 -20.36 -10.45 -1.05
C VAL A 284 -20.79 -9.00 -1.16
N ARG A 285 -21.05 -8.31 -0.05
CA ARG A 285 -21.50 -6.91 -0.06
C ARG A 285 -20.37 -5.91 0.08
N TYR A 286 -19.30 -6.29 0.78
CA TYR A 286 -18.15 -5.45 1.08
C TYR A 286 -16.88 -6.25 0.89
N ALA A 287 -15.91 -5.67 0.18
CA ALA A 287 -14.63 -6.31 -0.06
C ALA A 287 -13.47 -5.32 -0.02
N GLU A 288 -12.28 -5.86 0.19
CA GLU A 288 -11.01 -5.18 -0.03
C GLU A 288 -10.22 -6.00 -1.05
N ALA A 289 -9.60 -5.32 -2.00
CA ALA A 289 -8.85 -5.97 -3.06
C ALA A 289 -7.38 -5.54 -3.08
N PHE A 290 -6.55 -6.45 -3.57
CA PHE A 290 -5.11 -6.28 -3.61
C PHE A 290 -4.53 -6.74 -4.95
N GLU A 291 -3.55 -5.98 -5.45
CA GLU A 291 -2.80 -6.28 -6.68
C GLU A 291 -1.38 -6.72 -6.31
N ILE A 292 -0.82 -7.73 -6.97
CA ILE A 292 0.54 -8.19 -6.70
C ILE A 292 1.55 -7.11 -7.12
N CYS A 293 2.48 -6.75 -6.23
CA CYS A 293 3.64 -5.93 -6.56
C CYS A 293 4.80 -6.82 -7.01
N GLU A 294 5.26 -6.60 -8.24
CA GLU A 294 6.23 -7.48 -8.91
C GLU A 294 7.68 -7.36 -8.43
N TYR A 295 7.96 -6.41 -7.53
CA TYR A 295 9.30 -6.11 -7.00
C TYR A 295 9.68 -6.96 -5.77
N GLY A 296 8.72 -7.64 -5.16
CA GLY A 296 8.91 -8.58 -4.06
C GLY A 296 8.95 -10.05 -4.52
N THR A 297 8.62 -10.97 -3.61
CA THR A 297 8.32 -12.36 -3.99
C THR A 297 7.08 -12.41 -4.87
N ARG A 298 7.14 -13.15 -5.99
CA ARG A 298 6.01 -13.42 -6.87
C ARG A 298 5.29 -14.69 -6.42
N PRO A 299 4.10 -14.59 -5.80
CA PRO A 299 3.40 -15.77 -5.29
C PRO A 299 2.67 -16.51 -6.41
N ASP A 300 2.60 -17.84 -6.29
CA ASP A 300 1.62 -18.64 -7.02
C ASP A 300 0.28 -18.68 -6.24
N GLU A 301 -0.75 -19.30 -6.82
CA GLU A 301 -2.06 -19.38 -6.17
C GLU A 301 -2.03 -20.15 -4.83
N ALA A 302 -1.16 -21.15 -4.70
CA ALA A 302 -1.03 -21.91 -3.46
C ALA A 302 -0.46 -21.05 -2.33
N MET A 303 0.52 -20.19 -2.64
CA MET A 303 1.06 -19.20 -1.72
C MET A 303 0.02 -18.13 -1.38
N ILE A 304 -0.74 -17.63 -2.36
CA ILE A 304 -1.84 -16.67 -2.12
C ILE A 304 -2.85 -17.25 -1.13
N ARG A 305 -3.29 -18.51 -1.30
CA ARG A 305 -4.22 -19.16 -0.36
C ARG A 305 -3.65 -19.33 1.04
N LYS A 306 -2.33 -19.48 1.18
CA LYS A 306 -1.66 -19.51 2.49
C LYS A 306 -1.61 -18.12 3.12
N LEU A 307 -1.35 -17.09 2.31
CA LEU A 307 -1.29 -15.72 2.78
C LEU A 307 -2.67 -15.17 3.15
N PHE A 308 -3.73 -15.54 2.41
CA PHE A 308 -5.11 -15.11 2.60
C PHE A 308 -6.01 -16.31 2.96
N PRO A 309 -5.98 -16.82 4.20
CA PRO A 309 -6.57 -18.11 4.59
C PRO A 309 -8.08 -18.06 4.87
N PHE A 310 -8.85 -17.18 4.21
CA PHE A 310 -10.27 -16.91 4.51
C PHE A 310 -11.20 -16.99 3.31
#